data_AF-L0FYN5-F1
#
_entry.id   AF-L0FYN5-F1
#
_cell.length_a   1.000
_cell.length_b   1.000
_cell.length_c   1.000
_cell.angle_alpha   90.00
_cell.angle_beta   90.00
_cell.angle_gamma   90.00
#
_symmetry.space_group_name_H-M   'P 1'
#
loop_
_entity.id
_entity.type
_entity.pdbx_description
1 polymer ?
#
loop_
_entity_poly.entity_id
_entity_poly.type
_entity_poly.pdbx_seq_one_letter_code
_entity_poly.pdbx_strand_id
1 'polypeptide(L)' 'MGKLGIIGTIIYILTIVDVVRSKFHTDTDKVIWVLIVILLPLVGSILWFLIGRGKAVL' A
#
# COMPACT_ATOMS: atom_id res chain seq x y z
N MET A 1 -13.93 8.35 19.11
CA MET A 1 -14.16 7.31 18.08
C MET A 1 -13.84 7.79 16.65
N GLY A 2 -14.22 9.01 16.21
CA GLY A 2 -14.03 9.43 14.80
C GLY A 2 -12.58 9.70 14.32
N LYS A 3 -11.67 10.09 15.22
CA LYS A 3 -10.31 10.53 14.81
C LYS A 3 -9.43 9.38 14.29
N LEU A 4 -9.55 8.19 14.88
CA LEU A 4 -8.72 7.03 14.50
C LEU A 4 -9.08 6.51 13.11
N GLY A 5 -10.37 6.48 12.76
CA GLY A 5 -10.83 6.09 11.42
C GLY A 5 -10.33 7.04 10.33
N ILE A 6 -10.36 8.35 10.59
CA ILE A 6 -9.87 9.36 9.63
C ILE A 6 -8.36 9.17 9.38
N ILE A 7 -7.58 8.97 10.44
CA ILE A 7 -6.13 8.72 10.31
C ILE A 7 -5.88 7.44 9.50
N GLY A 8 -6.61 6.36 9.80
CA GLY A 8 -6.52 5.11 9.05
C GLY A 8 -6.83 5.29 7.56
N THR A 9 -7.87 6.05 7.22
CA THR A 9 -8.22 6.35 5.83
C THR A 9 -7.16 7.19 5.13
N ILE A 10 -6.57 8.18 5.81
CA ILE A 10 -5.48 8.99 5.24
C ILE A 10 -4.27 8.10 4.94
N ILE A 11 -3.86 7.25 5.88
CA ILE A 11 -2.75 6.30 5.69
C ILE A 11 -3.05 5.39 4.50
N TYR A 12 -4.27 4.89 4.40
CA TYR A 12 -4.67 4.01 3.31
C TYR A 12 -4.56 4.68 1.93
N ILE A 13 -5.07 5.92 1.80
CA ILE A 13 -4.96 6.68 0.55
C ILE A 13 -3.50 6.93 0.19
N LEU A 14 -2.67 7.35 1.17
CA LEU A 14 -1.24 7.56 0.96
C LEU A 14 -0.54 6.29 0.49
N THR A 15 -0.90 5.14 1.08
CA THR A 15 -0.35 3.84 0.68
C THR A 15 -0.70 3.50 -0.77
N ILE A 16 -1.95 3.69 -1.19
CA ILE A 16 -2.33 3.46 -2.59
C ILE A 16 -1.50 4.32 -3.54
N VAL A 17 -1.36 5.62 -3.23
CA VAL A 17 -0.55 6.53 -4.04
C VAL A 17 0.90 6.08 -4.11
N ASP A 18 1.48 5.65 -2.99
CA ASP A 18 2.86 5.17 -2.90
C ASP A 18 3.08 3.89 -3.72
N VAL A 19 2.17 2.92 -3.62
CA VAL A 19 2.19 1.68 -4.41
C VAL A 19 2.09 1.98 -5.90
N VAL A 20 1.17 2.85 -6.31
CA VAL A 20 0.94 3.16 -7.73
C VAL A 20 2.15 3.88 -8.35
N ARG A 21 2.78 4.78 -7.58
CA ARG A 21 3.96 5.54 -8.00
C ARG A 21 5.26 4.74 -7.94
N SER A 22 5.30 3.68 -7.14
CA SER A 22 6.46 2.80 -7.06
C SER A 22 6.71 2.06 -8.37
N LYS A 23 7.98 1.95 -8.74
CA LYS A 23 8.41 1.07 -9.82
C LYS A 23 8.66 -0.31 -9.24
N PHE A 24 8.36 -1.34 -10.01
CA PHE A 24 8.54 -2.72 -9.61
C PHE A 24 9.45 -3.42 -10.60
N HIS A 25 10.12 -4.48 -10.13
CA HIS A 25 10.93 -5.34 -11.01
C HIS A 25 10.06 -6.04 -12.06
N THR A 26 8.84 -6.42 -11.70
CA THR A 26 7.88 -7.05 -12.59
C THR A 26 6.50 -6.39 -12.49
N ASP A 27 5.73 -6.42 -13.57
CA ASP A 27 4.33 -5.95 -13.57
C ASP A 27 3.46 -6.78 -12.62
N THR A 28 3.77 -8.07 -12.47
CA THR A 28 3.08 -8.97 -11.55
C THR A 28 3.21 -8.52 -10.10
N ASP A 29 4.41 -8.11 -9.66
CA ASP A 29 4.62 -7.61 -8.29
C ASP A 29 3.77 -6.37 -8.02
N LYS A 30 3.66 -5.47 -9.00
CA LYS A 30 2.80 -4.28 -8.90
C LYS A 30 1.34 -4.67 -8.70
N VAL A 31 0.83 -5.59 -9.52
CA VAL A 31 -0.56 -6.04 -9.46
C VAL A 31 -0.86 -6.71 -8.12
N ILE A 32 0.04 -7.56 -7.62
CA ILE A 32 -0.11 -8.23 -6.32
C ILE A 32 -0.21 -7.20 -5.20
N TRP A 33 0.68 -6.21 -5.17
CA TRP A 33 0.66 -5.19 -4.12
C TRP A 33 -0.57 -4.29 -4.16
N VAL A 34 -1.00 -3.88 -5.35
CA VAL A 34 -2.25 -3.14 -5.54
C VAL A 34 -3.44 -3.96 -5.01
N LEU A 35 -3.49 -5.26 -5.34
CA LEU A 35 -4.57 -6.14 -4.91
C LEU A 35 -4.60 -6.31 -3.38
N ILE A 36 -3.44 -6.53 -2.75
CA ILE A 36 -3.31 -6.65 -1.29
C ILE A 36 -3.81 -5.38 -0.59
N VAL A 37 -3.36 -4.21 -1.04
CA VAL A 37 -3.74 -2.93 -0.42
C VAL A 37 -5.24 -2.68 -0.60
N ILE A 38 -5.79 -2.91 -1.79
CA ILE A 38 -7.22 -2.68 -2.06
C ILE A 38 -8.12 -3.62 -1.26
N LEU A 39 -7.80 -4.91 -1.19
CA LEU A 39 -8.61 -5.91 -0.48
C LEU A 39 -8.48 -5.78 1.04
N LEU A 40 -7.32 -5.32 1.53
CA LEU A 40 -7.02 -5.22 2.95
C LEU A 40 -6.51 -3.81 3.28
N PRO A 41 -7.37 -2.82 3.56
CA PRO A 41 -6.95 -1.42 3.67
C PRO A 41 -5.89 -1.19 4.76
N LEU A 42 -6.20 -1.53 6.01
CA LEU A 42 -5.27 -1.31 7.12
C LEU A 42 -4.10 -2.29 7.09
N VAL A 43 -4.38 -3.59 6.94
CA VAL A 43 -3.35 -4.64 6.95
C VAL A 43 -2.45 -4.55 5.73
N GLY A 44 -3.00 -4.35 4.55
CA GLY A 44 -2.26 -4.15 3.31
C GLY A 44 -1.40 -2.89 3.35
N SER A 45 -1.87 -1.80 3.95
CA SER A 45 -1.04 -0.61 4.18
C SER A 45 0.16 -0.90 5.07
N ILE A 46 -0.04 -1.63 6.17
CA ILE A 46 1.05 -2.04 7.07
C ILE A 46 2.04 -2.94 6.32
N LEU A 47 1.55 -3.96 5.59
CA LEU A 47 2.37 -4.87 4.81
C LEU A 47 3.18 -4.14 3.73
N TRP A 48 2.59 -3.14 3.08
CA TRP A 48 3.27 -2.33 2.07
C TRP A 48 4.50 -1.62 2.66
N PHE A 49 4.35 -0.95 3.80
CA PHE A 49 5.45 -0.20 4.40
C PHE A 49 6.55 -1.11 4.99
N LEU A 50 6.20 -2.31 5.45
CA LEU A 50 7.14 -3.28 6.04
C LEU A 50 7.85 -4.14 4.99
N ILE A 51 7.14 -4.58 3.95
CA ILE A 51 7.62 -5.58 2.99
C ILE A 51 7.59 -5.01 1.56
N GLY A 52 6.49 -4.38 1.17
CA GLY A 52 6.24 -3.97 -0.22
C GLY A 52 7.22 -2.95 -0.77
N ARG A 53 7.61 -1.95 0.04
CA ARG A 53 8.66 -1.00 -0.35
C ARG A 53 10.00 -1.65 -0.66
N GLY A 54 10.33 -2.78 -0.02
CA GLY A 54 11.55 -3.54 -0.32
C GLY A 54 11.49 -4.33 -1.62
N LYS A 55 10.30 -4.47 -2.22
CA LYS A 55 10.09 -5.09 -3.54
C LYS A 55 10.06 -4.05 -4.66
N ALA A 56 9.74 -2.81 -4.33
CA ALA A 56 9.81 -1.68 -5.24
C ALA A 56 11.28 -1.31 -5.54
N VAL A 57 11.53 -0.90 -6.77
CA VAL A 57 12.81 -0.32 -7.22
C VAL A 57 12.64 1.19 -7.25
N LEU A 58 13.65 1.94 -6.78
CA LEU A 58 13.69 3.41 -6.88
C LEU A 58 13.61 3.87 -8.35
#